data_AF-A0A8S0U201-F1
#
_entry.id   AF-A0A8S0U201-F1
#
_cell.length_a   1.000
_cell.length_b   1.000
_cell.length_c   1.000
_cell.angle_alpha   90.00
_cell.angle_beta   90.00
_cell.angle_gamma   90.00
#
_symmetry.space_group_name_H-M   'P 1'
#
loop_
_entity.id
_entity.type
_entity.pdbx_description
1 polymer ?
#
loop_
_entity_poly.entity_id
_entity_poly.type
_entity_poly.pdbx_seq_one_letter_code
_entity_poly.pdbx_strand_id
1 'polypeptide(L)'
;MHLDWNSDNKHVLYMHKSITVKYNKDQIIQVNLTQDSPKLLEVGTTLDMTYFVKWIPTNVSFARRFDVYLDHPFFEHRIHWFSIFNSFMMVIFLTGLASMILMRTLRNDYAKYARDDDDLEALERDVSDEFGWKLVHEDVFRPPQSLVLLSALVGTGAQLVLLVLLIVLYAIVGMLYIEYVKNATFF
;
A
#
# COMPACT_ATOMS: atom_id res chain seq x y z
N MET A 1 -26.84 3.90 49.93
CA MET A 1 -27.00 3.70 48.48
C MET A 1 -27.37 5.05 47.91
N HIS A 2 -26.47 5.79 47.28
CA HIS A 2 -25.84 5.41 46.03
C HIS A 2 -24.39 5.95 46.02
N LEU A 3 -23.41 5.06 45.77
CA LEU A 3 -22.07 5.48 45.38
C LEU A 3 -22.18 5.80 43.90
N ASP A 4 -22.09 7.08 43.56
CA ASP A 4 -22.18 7.54 42.17
C ASP A 4 -20.85 7.22 41.49
N TRP A 5 -20.80 6.04 40.87
CA TRP A 5 -19.74 5.56 39.99
C TRP A 5 -19.71 6.41 38.69
N ASN A 6 -19.37 7.69 38.78
CA ASN A 6 -19.08 8.49 37.58
C ASN A 6 -18.13 9.67 37.82
N SER A 7 -17.38 9.65 38.92
CA SER A 7 -16.46 10.72 39.33
C SER A 7 -15.12 10.77 38.57
N ASP A 8 -15.06 10.24 37.34
CA ASP A 8 -13.83 10.20 36.53
C ASP A 8 -13.92 10.95 35.20
N ASN A 9 -15.08 11.55 34.87
CA ASN A 9 -15.16 12.50 33.75
C ASN A 9 -14.88 13.92 34.24
N LYS A 10 -13.64 14.16 34.70
CA LYS A 10 -13.12 15.51 34.92
C LYS A 10 -12.97 16.18 33.56
N HIS A 11 -14.04 16.82 33.08
CA HIS A 11 -13.98 17.61 31.86
C HIS A 11 -13.09 18.83 32.09
N VAL A 12 -11.98 18.88 31.36
CA VAL A 12 -11.02 19.98 31.41
C VAL A 12 -11.27 20.88 30.21
N LEU A 13 -11.37 22.20 30.46
CA LEU A 13 -11.46 23.21 29.42
C LEU A 13 -10.16 24.01 29.37
N TYR A 14 -9.60 24.14 28.17
CA TYR A 14 -8.45 25.03 27.93
C TYR A 14 -8.94 26.47 27.81
N MET A 15 -8.49 27.31 28.74
CA MET A 15 -8.95 28.69 28.86
C MET A 15 -8.15 29.64 27.97
N HIS A 16 -6.93 29.25 27.60
CA HIS A 16 -6.04 30.07 26.79
C HIS A 16 -5.78 29.45 25.42
N LYS A 17 -6.02 30.21 24.36
CA LYS A 17 -5.70 29.82 22.98
C LYS A 17 -4.60 30.73 22.43
N SER A 18 -3.44 30.15 22.15
CA SER A 18 -2.31 30.84 21.51
C SER A 18 -2.26 30.47 20.04
N ILE A 19 -2.53 31.45 19.17
CA ILE A 19 -2.52 31.31 17.72
C ILE A 19 -1.22 31.90 17.20
N THR A 20 -0.38 31.08 16.57
CA THR A 20 0.84 31.53 15.90
C THR A 20 0.63 31.48 14.39
N VAL A 21 0.65 32.64 13.74
CA VAL A 21 0.52 32.79 12.29
C VAL A 21 1.88 33.11 11.70
N LYS A 22 2.38 32.21 10.86
CA LYS A 22 3.58 32.44 10.04
C LYS A 22 3.17 33.02 8.70
N TYR A 23 3.74 34.16 8.33
CA TYR A 23 3.42 34.85 7.08
C TYR A 23 4.68 35.18 6.29
N ASN A 24 4.54 35.21 4.96
CA ASN A 24 5.57 35.69 4.04
C ASN A 24 4.92 36.75 3.15
N LYS A 25 5.31 38.02 3.32
CA LYS A 25 4.68 39.17 2.65
C LYS A 25 3.15 39.16 2.91
N ASP A 26 2.34 39.14 1.85
CA ASP A 26 0.86 39.13 1.94
C ASP A 26 0.26 37.72 2.01
N GLN A 27 1.07 36.68 2.23
CA GLN A 27 0.63 35.28 2.19
C GLN A 27 0.81 34.59 3.54
N ILE A 28 -0.25 33.94 4.02
CA ILE A 28 -0.21 33.08 5.21
C ILE A 28 0.36 31.73 4.80
N ILE A 29 1.41 31.30 5.51
CA ILE A 29 2.13 30.05 5.21
C ILE A 29 1.66 28.93 6.13
N GLN A 30 1.59 29.21 7.43
CA GLN A 30 1.26 28.21 8.45
C GLN A 30 0.52 28.86 9.62
N VAL A 31 -0.51 28.19 10.13
CA VAL A 31 -1.21 28.59 11.36
C VAL A 31 -1.12 27.45 12.34
N ASN A 32 -0.52 27.70 13.51
CA ASN A 32 -0.49 26.74 14.61
C ASN A 32 -1.34 27.25 15.77
N LEU A 33 -2.20 26.39 16.30
CA LEU A 33 -2.99 26.65 17.49
C LEU A 33 -2.42 25.81 18.64
N THR A 34 -1.96 26.47 19.70
CA THR A 34 -1.63 25.81 20.96
C THR A 34 -2.66 26.17 22.01
N GLN A 35 -3.09 25.19 22.77
CA GLN A 35 -4.02 25.37 23.88
C GLN A 35 -3.24 25.25 25.18
N ASP A 36 -3.48 26.17 26.11
CA ASP A 36 -2.78 26.24 27.38
C ASP A 36 -3.77 26.54 28.52
N SER A 37 -3.33 26.38 29.76
CA SER A 37 -4.12 26.59 30.97
C SER A 37 -5.38 25.72 31.06
N PRO A 38 -5.23 24.40 31.27
CA PRO A 38 -6.34 23.51 31.57
C PRO A 38 -7.02 23.89 32.90
N LYS A 39 -8.32 24.17 32.88
CA LYS A 39 -9.14 24.36 34.09
C LYS A 39 -10.27 23.32 34.16
N LEU A 40 -10.59 22.89 35.38
CA LEU A 40 -11.71 21.97 35.63
C LEU A 40 -13.04 22.70 35.42
N LEU A 41 -13.99 22.04 34.75
CA LEU A 41 -15.34 22.56 34.56
C LEU A 41 -16.19 22.34 35.82
N GLU A 42 -16.60 23.45 36.47
CA GLU A 42 -17.51 23.44 37.61
C GLU A 42 -18.82 24.17 37.27
N VAL A 43 -19.97 23.58 37.63
CA VAL A 43 -21.30 24.11 37.30
C VAL A 43 -21.54 25.44 38.05
N GLY A 44 -21.76 26.52 37.30
CA GLY A 44 -22.02 27.86 37.85
C GLY A 44 -20.82 28.81 37.85
N THR A 45 -19.67 28.41 37.30
CA THR A 45 -18.48 29.27 37.18
C THR A 45 -18.50 30.11 35.88
N THR A 46 -18.18 31.40 35.98
CA THR A 46 -17.92 32.25 34.81
C THR A 46 -16.47 32.07 34.37
N LEU A 47 -16.28 31.60 33.14
CA LEU A 47 -14.98 31.26 32.59
C LEU A 47 -14.56 32.32 31.56
N ASP A 48 -13.54 33.10 31.89
CA ASP A 48 -12.95 34.06 30.96
C ASP A 48 -12.01 33.34 29.97
N MET A 49 -12.40 33.32 28.70
CA MET A 49 -11.57 32.79 27.62
C MET A 49 -10.64 33.87 27.09
N THR A 50 -9.34 33.60 27.15
CA THR A 50 -8.33 34.51 26.61
C THR A 50 -7.72 33.91 25.35
N TYR A 51 -7.53 34.73 24.32
CA TYR A 51 -6.76 34.36 23.15
C TYR A 51 -5.61 35.33 22.93
N PHE A 52 -4.52 34.83 22.38
CA PHE A 52 -3.38 35.64 21.95
C PHE A 52 -2.98 35.24 20.55
N VAL A 53 -2.65 36.24 19.71
CA VAL A 53 -2.23 36.03 18.33
C VAL A 53 -0.81 36.56 18.14
N LYS A 54 0.09 35.69 17.69
CA LYS A 54 1.47 36.04 17.36
C LYS A 54 1.72 35.92 15.87
N TRP A 55 2.20 37.00 15.26
CA TRP A 55 2.59 37.03 13.86
C TRP A 55 4.11 36.89 13.74
N ILE A 56 4.56 35.92 12.95
CA ILE A 56 5.98 35.62 12.78
C ILE A 56 6.32 35.64 11.28
N PRO A 57 7.27 36.48 10.83
CA PRO A 57 7.70 36.47 9.44
C PRO A 57 8.47 35.18 9.11
N THR A 58 8.25 34.62 7.93
CA THR A 58 8.97 33.43 7.44
C THR A 58 9.46 33.63 6.00
N ASN A 59 10.56 32.99 5.65
CA ASN A 59 11.13 32.99 4.30
C ASN A 59 10.61 31.84 3.42
N VAL A 60 9.70 31.00 3.93
CA VAL A 60 9.11 29.89 3.17
C VAL A 60 8.15 30.44 2.11
N SER A 61 8.31 30.03 0.85
CA SER A 61 7.40 30.44 -0.22
C SER A 61 6.03 29.77 -0.06
N PHE A 62 4.96 30.45 -0.49
CA PHE A 62 3.59 29.92 -0.40
C PHE A 62 3.40 28.60 -1.16
N ALA A 63 4.17 28.37 -2.23
CA ALA A 63 4.16 27.12 -2.99
C ALA A 63 4.68 25.92 -2.16
N ARG A 64 5.67 26.14 -1.28
CA ARG A 64 6.31 25.11 -0.45
C ARG A 64 5.69 24.95 0.95
N ARG A 65 4.53 25.55 1.19
CA ARG A 65 3.89 25.52 2.53
C ARG A 65 3.55 24.11 3.01
N PHE A 66 3.26 23.20 2.09
CA PHE A 66 2.88 21.82 2.41
C PHE A 66 4.07 20.90 2.67
N ASP A 67 5.29 21.32 2.33
CA ASP A 67 6.50 20.50 2.48
C ASP A 67 6.69 20.08 3.96
N VAL A 68 6.33 20.94 4.92
CA VAL A 68 6.37 20.65 6.37
C VAL A 68 5.50 19.45 6.78
N TYR A 69 4.44 19.15 6.02
CA TYR A 69 3.56 18.00 6.28
C TYR A 69 3.94 16.76 5.46
N LEU A 70 4.72 16.93 4.40
CA LEU A 70 5.18 15.85 3.53
C LEU A 70 6.51 15.26 4.01
N ASP A 71 7.35 16.06 4.67
CA ASP A 71 8.68 15.67 5.13
C ASP A 71 8.61 14.88 6.45
N HIS A 72 8.05 13.67 6.37
CA HIS A 72 8.06 12.68 7.45
C HIS A 72 9.07 11.56 7.16
N PRO A 73 10.38 11.81 7.34
CA PRO A 73 11.41 10.77 7.24
C PRO A 73 11.21 9.60 8.22
N PHE A 74 10.34 9.77 9.24
CA PHE A 74 9.97 8.73 10.19
C PHE A 74 8.91 7.73 9.69
N PHE A 75 8.03 8.11 8.75
CA PHE A 75 6.97 7.21 8.27
C PHE A 75 7.35 6.45 7.00
N GLU A 76 8.12 7.06 6.09
CA GLU A 76 8.45 6.40 4.82
C GLU A 76 9.40 5.20 4.99
N HIS A 77 10.47 5.32 5.78
CA HIS A 77 11.49 4.26 5.84
C HIS A 77 11.05 3.02 6.63
N ARG A 78 10.33 3.22 7.75
CA ARG A 78 9.92 2.13 8.65
C ARG A 78 8.76 1.31 8.08
N ILE A 79 7.82 1.95 7.37
CA ILE A 79 6.62 1.29 6.84
C ILE A 79 6.95 0.54 5.53
N HIS A 80 7.82 1.09 4.68
CA HIS A 80 8.14 0.48 3.39
C HIS A 80 8.89 -0.85 3.52
N TRP A 81 9.92 -0.91 4.38
CA TRP A 81 10.67 -2.16 4.60
C TRP A 81 9.82 -3.26 5.27
N PHE A 82 8.85 -2.90 6.12
CA PHE A 82 7.89 -3.84 6.71
C PHE A 82 6.97 -4.48 5.64
N SER A 83 6.51 -3.70 4.66
CA SER A 83 5.72 -4.21 3.54
C SER A 83 6.51 -5.16 2.63
N ILE A 84 7.77 -4.84 2.35
CA ILE A 84 8.68 -5.71 1.58
C ILE A 84 8.86 -7.06 2.30
N PHE A 85 9.12 -7.03 3.60
CA PHE A 85 9.27 -8.27 4.38
C PHE A 85 7.99 -9.11 4.38
N ASN A 86 6.83 -8.48 4.55
CA ASN A 86 5.53 -9.15 4.51
C ASN A 86 5.28 -9.85 3.16
N SER A 87 5.57 -9.19 2.04
CA SER A 87 5.46 -9.80 0.71
C SER A 87 6.48 -10.91 0.50
N PHE A 88 7.72 -10.73 0.96
CA PHE A 88 8.77 -11.74 0.85
C PHE A 88 8.44 -13.04 1.61
N MET A 89 7.88 -12.92 2.82
CA MET A 89 7.40 -14.08 3.60
C MET A 89 6.31 -14.85 2.84
N MET A 90 5.39 -14.16 2.17
CA MET A 90 4.34 -14.78 1.36
C MET A 90 4.93 -15.58 0.19
N VAL A 91 5.95 -15.05 -0.50
CA VAL A 91 6.61 -15.74 -1.61
C VAL A 91 7.30 -17.02 -1.14
N ILE A 92 8.04 -16.96 -0.02
CA ILE A 92 8.68 -18.17 0.55
C ILE A 92 7.63 -19.21 0.91
N PHE A 93 6.54 -18.79 1.55
CA PHE A 93 5.46 -19.68 1.95
C PHE A 93 4.81 -20.37 0.73
N LEU A 94 4.45 -19.60 -0.30
CA LEU A 94 3.88 -20.14 -1.54
C LEU A 94 4.84 -21.08 -2.26
N THR A 95 6.12 -20.71 -2.35
CA THR A 95 7.16 -21.55 -2.97
C THR A 95 7.36 -22.84 -2.17
N GLY A 96 7.31 -22.79 -0.84
CA GLY A 96 7.39 -23.97 0.01
C GLY A 96 6.22 -24.93 -0.20
N LEU A 97 4.99 -24.42 -0.27
CA LEU A 97 3.81 -25.23 -0.58
C LEU A 97 3.90 -25.84 -1.99
N ALA A 98 4.28 -25.05 -3.00
CA ALA A 98 4.45 -25.52 -4.36
C ALA A 98 5.54 -26.61 -4.45
N SER A 99 6.67 -26.40 -3.78
CA SER A 99 7.77 -27.38 -3.68
C SER A 99 7.32 -28.65 -2.97
N MET A 100 6.57 -28.57 -1.87
CA MET A 100 6.02 -29.74 -1.18
C MET A 100 5.07 -30.55 -2.09
N ILE A 101 4.20 -29.88 -2.85
CA ILE A 101 3.32 -30.54 -3.82
C ILE A 101 4.14 -31.23 -4.91
N LEU A 102 5.10 -30.52 -5.51
CA LEU A 102 5.98 -31.05 -6.54
C LEU A 102 6.80 -32.25 -6.03
N MET A 103 7.34 -32.16 -4.82
CA MET A 103 8.13 -33.24 -4.25
C MET A 103 7.26 -34.46 -3.92
N ARG A 104 5.99 -34.23 -3.53
CA ARG A 104 5.01 -35.28 -3.35
C ARG A 104 4.64 -35.96 -4.66
N THR A 105 4.42 -35.21 -5.74
CA THR A 105 4.14 -35.80 -7.06
C THR A 105 5.35 -36.56 -7.60
N LEU A 106 6.55 -35.97 -7.52
CA LEU A 106 7.78 -36.63 -7.98
C LEU A 106 8.09 -37.91 -7.20
N ARG A 107 7.91 -37.92 -5.88
CA ARG A 107 8.10 -39.15 -5.08
C ARG A 107 7.10 -40.23 -5.47
N ASN A 108 5.86 -39.85 -5.74
CA ASN A 108 4.82 -40.77 -6.17
C ASN A 108 5.11 -41.33 -7.58
N ASP A 109 5.51 -40.46 -8.51
CA ASP A 109 5.92 -40.85 -9.86
C ASP A 109 7.16 -41.75 -9.84
N TYR A 110 8.20 -41.41 -9.09
CA TYR A 110 9.40 -42.24 -8.98
C TYR A 110 9.10 -43.63 -8.40
N ALA A 111 8.20 -43.71 -7.41
CA ALA A 111 7.77 -44.98 -6.84
C ALA A 111 6.91 -45.81 -7.80
N LYS A 112 6.26 -45.17 -8.77
CA LYS A 112 5.47 -45.82 -9.83
C LYS A 112 6.39 -46.39 -10.91
N TYR A 113 7.31 -45.58 -11.45
CA TYR A 113 8.30 -46.04 -12.43
C TYR A 113 9.20 -47.16 -11.90
N ALA A 114 9.56 -47.14 -10.61
CA ALA A 114 10.35 -48.21 -9.99
C ALA A 114 9.58 -49.53 -9.81
N ARG A 115 8.25 -49.55 -10.04
CA ARG A 115 7.40 -50.75 -9.99
C ARG A 115 7.04 -51.28 -11.38
N ASP A 116 7.05 -50.42 -12.40
CA ASP A 116 6.73 -50.81 -13.78
C ASP A 116 7.78 -51.72 -14.44
N ASP A 117 8.99 -51.83 -13.89
CA ASP A 117 9.99 -52.81 -14.37
C ASP A 117 9.59 -54.27 -14.06
N ASP A 118 8.66 -54.52 -13.12
CA ASP A 118 8.29 -55.87 -12.67
C ASP A 118 6.86 -56.34 -13.05
N ASP A 119 5.94 -55.46 -13.51
CA ASP A 119 4.53 -55.83 -13.74
C ASP A 119 3.95 -55.31 -15.09
N LEU A 120 3.92 -56.17 -16.11
CA LEU A 120 3.39 -55.92 -17.46
C LEU A 120 1.90 -55.47 -17.50
N GLU A 121 1.11 -55.75 -16.46
CA GLU A 121 -0.30 -55.33 -16.33
C GLU A 121 -0.48 -53.85 -15.92
N ALA A 122 0.53 -53.21 -15.31
CA ALA A 122 0.47 -51.78 -14.97
C ALA A 122 0.70 -50.89 -16.20
N LEU A 123 1.54 -51.35 -17.13
CA LEU A 123 1.89 -50.66 -18.38
C LEU A 123 0.68 -50.38 -19.28
N GLU A 124 -0.27 -51.32 -19.39
CA GLU A 124 -1.47 -51.15 -20.25
C GLU A 124 -2.44 -50.08 -19.75
N ARG A 125 -2.56 -49.88 -18.42
CA ARG A 125 -3.41 -48.82 -17.85
C ARG A 125 -2.76 -47.44 -17.95
N ASP A 126 -1.44 -47.37 -17.83
CA ASP A 126 -0.70 -46.11 -17.82
C ASP A 126 -0.46 -45.52 -19.20
N VAL A 127 -0.26 -46.36 -20.21
CA VAL A 127 -0.27 -45.93 -21.61
C VAL A 127 -1.60 -45.27 -21.98
N SER A 128 -2.73 -45.67 -21.40
CA SER A 128 -4.01 -45.01 -21.67
C SER A 128 -4.11 -43.60 -21.07
N ASP A 129 -3.58 -43.37 -19.86
CA ASP A 129 -3.60 -42.06 -19.19
C ASP A 129 -2.54 -41.10 -19.77
N GLU A 130 -1.38 -41.62 -20.18
CA GLU A 130 -0.32 -40.85 -20.85
C GLU A 130 -0.71 -40.42 -22.27
N PHE A 131 -1.75 -41.02 -22.87
CA PHE A 131 -2.36 -40.55 -24.12
C PHE A 131 -3.43 -39.48 -23.91
N GLY A 132 -4.02 -39.37 -22.71
CA GLY A 132 -5.10 -38.45 -22.38
C GLY A 132 -4.73 -36.97 -22.56
N TRP A 133 -3.55 -36.54 -22.09
CA TRP A 133 -3.10 -35.16 -22.26
C TRP A 133 -2.80 -34.81 -23.73
N LYS A 134 -2.41 -35.80 -24.53
CA LYS A 134 -2.13 -35.64 -25.96
C LYS A 134 -3.41 -35.47 -26.78
N LEU A 135 -4.52 -36.08 -26.33
CA LEU A 135 -5.87 -35.79 -26.83
C LEU A 135 -6.32 -34.37 -26.41
N VAL A 136 -6.01 -33.93 -25.19
CA VAL A 136 -6.31 -32.57 -24.73
C VAL A 136 -5.46 -31.51 -25.43
N HIS A 137 -4.24 -31.82 -25.85
CA HIS A 137 -3.39 -30.92 -26.64
C HIS A 137 -4.10 -30.49 -27.94
N GLU A 138 -4.84 -31.38 -28.59
CA GLU A 138 -5.64 -31.06 -29.78
C GLU A 138 -6.88 -30.20 -29.44
N ASP A 139 -7.42 -30.36 -28.21
CA ASP A 139 -8.58 -29.62 -27.72
C ASP A 139 -8.28 -28.20 -27.24
N VAL A 140 -7.05 -27.96 -26.75
CA VAL A 140 -6.58 -26.63 -26.30
C VAL A 140 -6.59 -25.60 -27.43
N PHE A 141 -6.46 -26.03 -28.69
CA PHE A 141 -6.52 -25.15 -29.85
C PHE A 141 -7.92 -24.96 -30.43
N ARG A 142 -8.96 -25.57 -29.85
CA ARG A 142 -10.33 -25.32 -30.31
C ARG A 142 -10.73 -23.89 -29.98
N PRO A 143 -11.25 -23.12 -30.94
CA PRO A 143 -11.71 -21.76 -30.67
C PRO A 143 -12.84 -21.78 -29.63
N PRO A 144 -12.74 -20.98 -28.54
CA PRO A 144 -13.81 -20.88 -27.56
C PRO A 144 -15.08 -20.31 -28.18
N GLN A 145 -16.25 -20.68 -27.63
CA GLN A 145 -17.56 -20.29 -28.17
C GLN A 145 -17.75 -18.77 -28.36
N SER A 146 -17.01 -17.93 -27.62
CA SER A 146 -17.11 -16.46 -27.64
C SER A 146 -15.77 -15.76 -27.92
N LEU A 147 -15.08 -16.13 -29.00
CA LEU A 147 -13.84 -15.50 -29.49
C LEU A 147 -13.85 -13.95 -29.49
N VAL A 148 -14.97 -13.34 -29.89
CA VAL A 148 -15.10 -11.88 -29.99
C VAL A 148 -15.05 -11.22 -28.61
N LEU A 149 -15.69 -11.81 -27.61
CA LEU A 149 -15.69 -11.27 -26.24
C LEU A 149 -14.32 -11.45 -25.59
N LEU A 150 -13.70 -12.62 -25.78
CA LEU A 150 -12.37 -12.89 -25.25
C LEU A 150 -11.30 -11.98 -25.88
N SER A 151 -11.33 -11.78 -27.20
CA SER A 151 -10.41 -10.85 -27.88
C SER A 151 -10.66 -9.39 -27.49
N ALA A 152 -11.92 -8.96 -27.33
CA ALA A 152 -12.24 -7.63 -26.85
C ALA A 152 -11.75 -7.40 -25.41
N LEU A 153 -11.94 -8.38 -24.52
CA LEU A 153 -11.49 -8.29 -23.13
C LEU A 153 -9.96 -8.26 -23.01
N VAL A 154 -9.27 -9.17 -23.72
CA VAL A 154 -7.80 -9.22 -23.74
C VAL A 154 -7.21 -7.97 -24.40
N GLY A 155 -7.80 -7.50 -25.50
CA GLY A 155 -7.37 -6.28 -26.18
C GLY A 155 -7.55 -5.04 -25.30
N THR A 156 -8.71 -4.89 -24.65
CA THR A 156 -8.96 -3.79 -23.71
C THR A 156 -8.03 -3.87 -22.50
N GLY A 157 -7.81 -5.08 -21.95
CA GLY A 157 -6.87 -5.30 -20.87
C GLY A 157 -5.44 -4.90 -21.24
N ALA A 158 -4.95 -5.31 -22.40
CA ALA A 158 -3.63 -4.95 -22.90
C ALA A 158 -3.49 -3.43 -23.11
N GLN A 159 -4.51 -2.76 -23.63
CA GLN A 159 -4.55 -1.30 -23.79
C GLN A 159 -4.47 -0.58 -22.44
N LEU A 160 -5.24 -1.03 -21.45
CA LEU A 160 -5.22 -0.46 -20.10
C LEU A 160 -3.85 -0.66 -19.42
N VAL A 161 -3.26 -1.85 -19.53
CA VAL A 161 -1.93 -2.14 -18.99
C VAL A 161 -0.87 -1.24 -19.62
N LEU A 162 -0.90 -1.09 -20.95
CA LEU A 162 0.03 -0.22 -21.65
C LEU A 162 -0.15 1.26 -21.28
N LEU A 163 -1.40 1.72 -21.13
CA LEU A 163 -1.70 3.07 -20.68
C LEU A 163 -1.17 3.33 -19.26
N VAL A 164 -1.41 2.42 -18.32
CA VAL A 164 -0.91 2.52 -16.95
C VAL A 164 0.62 2.55 -16.95
N LEU A 165 1.27 1.67 -17.70
CA LEU A 165 2.73 1.63 -17.82
C LEU A 165 3.29 2.97 -18.36
N LEU A 166 2.69 3.53 -19.40
CA LEU A 166 3.13 4.81 -19.98
C LEU A 166 2.95 5.97 -18.98
N ILE A 167 1.86 6.01 -18.22
CA ILE A 167 1.65 7.02 -17.18
C ILE A 167 2.72 6.90 -16.09
N VAL A 168 3.05 5.68 -15.66
CA VAL A 168 4.10 5.44 -14.66
C VAL A 168 5.46 5.91 -15.18
N LEU A 169 5.83 5.56 -16.42
CA LEU A 169 7.07 6.03 -17.04
C LEU A 169 7.11 7.56 -17.15
N TYR A 170 6.00 8.18 -17.56
CA TYR A 170 5.90 9.63 -17.65
C TYR A 170 6.07 10.29 -16.27
N ALA A 171 5.48 9.72 -15.22
CA ALA A 171 5.65 10.22 -13.85
C ALA A 171 7.10 10.11 -13.38
N ILE A 172 7.79 8.99 -13.66
CA ILE A 172 9.21 8.81 -13.33
C ILE A 172 10.07 9.84 -14.06
N VAL A 173 9.87 10.01 -15.37
CA VAL A 173 10.60 11.01 -16.17
C VAL A 173 10.32 12.43 -15.67
N GLY A 174 9.08 12.74 -15.31
CA GLY A 174 8.70 14.04 -14.74
C GLY A 174 9.41 14.32 -13.42
N MET A 175 9.47 13.34 -12.52
CA MET A 175 10.19 13.46 -11.25
C MET A 175 11.69 13.68 -11.47
N LEU A 176 12.31 12.91 -12.37
CA LEU A 176 13.72 13.05 -12.74
C LEU A 176 14.02 14.41 -13.40
N TYR A 177 13.15 14.89 -14.28
CA TYR A 177 13.30 16.20 -14.91
C TYR A 177 13.22 17.34 -13.89
N ILE A 178 12.26 17.28 -12.96
CA ILE A 178 12.12 18.27 -11.88
C ILE A 178 13.36 18.27 -10.98
N GLU A 179 13.93 17.11 -10.68
CA GLU A 179 15.15 16.98 -9.89
C GLU A 179 16.38 17.54 -10.62
N TYR A 180 16.54 17.22 -11.91
CA TYR A 180 17.63 17.74 -12.74
C TYR A 180 17.57 19.27 -12.85
N VAL A 181 16.39 19.84 -13.11
CA VAL A 181 16.20 21.30 -13.19
C VAL A 181 16.50 21.98 -11.87
N LYS A 182 16.03 21.42 -10.75
CA LYS A 182 16.35 21.96 -9.41
C LYS A 182 17.87 21.99 -9.17
N ASN A 183 18.58 20.90 -9.48
CA ASN A 183 20.02 20.81 -9.30
C ASN A 183 20.80 21.78 -10.20
N ALA A 184 20.33 22.04 -11.42
CA ALA A 184 20.95 23.00 -12.33
C ALA A 184 20.76 24.47 -11.91
N THR A 185 19.67 24.82 -11.21
CA THR A 185 19.42 26.17 -10.70
C THR A 185 20.15 26.54 -9.40
N PHE A 186 20.86 25.58 -8.79
CA PHE A 186 21.65 25.78 -7.55
C PHE A 186 23.17 25.91 -7.79
N PHE A 187 23.60 26.04 -9.04
CA PHE A 187 24.95 26.48 -9.46
C PHE A 187 24.86 27.82 -10.18
#